data_AF-A0A3D3UIC4-F1
#
_entry.id   AF-A0A3D3UIC4-F1
#
_cell.length_a   1.000
_cell.length_b   1.000
_cell.length_c   1.000
_cell.angle_alpha   90.00
_cell.angle_beta   90.00
_cell.angle_gamma   90.00
#
_symmetry.space_group_name_H-M   'P 1'
#
loop_
_entity.id
_entity.type
_entity.pdbx_description
1 polymer ?
#
loop_
_entity_poly.entity_id
_entity_poly.type
_entity_poly.pdbx_seq_one_letter_code
_entity_poly.pdbx_strand_id
1 'polypeptide(L)'
;MTILTRIASRDEALLLADLRRAGARVENLPSARTACFVNAQGPGGIDDRVQEMRAEADPFGAALLQAVQGLSCDAVYFGSLLAGDLDAALILRIAECFPRAIKLFDAQGPLRVR
;
A
#
# COMPACT_ATOMS: atom_id res chain seq x y z
N MET A 1 -10.79 -5.55 -9.53
CA MET A 1 -9.51 -5.34 -8.81
C MET A 1 -9.77 -5.43 -7.32
N THR A 2 -8.94 -6.19 -6.61
CA THR A 2 -8.96 -6.23 -5.13
C THR A 2 -7.79 -5.38 -4.62
N ILE A 3 -8.07 -4.47 -3.68
CA ILE A 3 -7.07 -3.63 -3.03
C ILE A 3 -6.99 -4.06 -1.57
N LEU A 4 -5.80 -4.50 -1.15
CA LEU A 4 -5.49 -4.76 0.24
C LEU A 4 -4.66 -3.56 0.73
N THR A 5 -5.21 -2.81 1.70
CA THR A 5 -4.58 -1.58 2.19
C THR A 5 -4.58 -1.54 3.72
N ARG A 6 -3.89 -0.55 4.29
CA ARG A 6 -3.78 -0.32 5.74
C ARG A 6 -3.88 1.17 6.00
N ILE A 7 -5.02 1.58 6.53
CA ILE A 7 -5.24 2.92 7.05
C ILE A 7 -5.98 2.83 8.39
N ALA A 8 -5.89 3.88 9.20
CA ALA A 8 -6.64 3.93 10.43
C ALA A 8 -8.15 3.85 10.15
N SER A 9 -8.88 3.02 10.91
CA SER A 9 -10.32 2.80 10.68
C SER A 9 -11.14 4.09 10.67
N ARG A 10 -10.72 5.10 11.42
CA ARG A 10 -11.37 6.43 11.45
C ARG A 10 -11.30 7.18 10.10
N ASP A 11 -10.29 6.88 9.28
CA ASP A 11 -10.06 7.55 7.99
C ASP A 11 -10.68 6.77 6.82
N GLU A 12 -11.20 5.56 7.08
CA GLU A 12 -11.63 4.62 6.06
C GLU A 12 -12.76 5.14 5.17
N ALA A 13 -13.79 5.71 5.79
CA ALA A 13 -14.95 6.23 5.08
C ALA A 13 -14.56 7.36 4.13
N LEU A 14 -13.57 8.18 4.51
CA LEU A 14 -13.09 9.29 3.69
C LEU A 14 -12.18 8.80 2.56
N LEU A 15 -11.21 7.96 2.88
CA LEU A 15 -10.11 7.65 1.95
C LEU A 15 -10.44 6.50 0.97
N LEU A 16 -11.34 5.58 1.32
CA LEU A 16 -11.62 4.40 0.48
C LEU A 16 -12.96 4.50 -0.27
N ALA A 17 -13.77 5.52 0.00
CA ALA A 17 -15.08 5.67 -0.64
C ALA A 17 -15.00 5.75 -2.17
N ASP A 18 -14.04 6.50 -2.70
CA ASP A 18 -13.91 6.69 -4.15
C ASP A 18 -13.42 5.42 -4.84
N LEU A 19 -12.50 4.66 -4.22
CA LEU A 19 -12.05 3.35 -4.71
C LEU A 19 -13.22 2.36 -4.78
N ARG A 20 -14.05 2.32 -3.74
CA ARG A 20 -15.24 1.47 -3.68
C ARG A 20 -16.29 1.92 -4.71
N ARG A 21 -16.51 3.23 -4.86
CA ARG A 21 -17.43 3.79 -5.88
C ARG A 21 -16.97 3.47 -7.30
N ALA A 22 -15.66 3.41 -7.53
CA ALA A 22 -15.07 2.95 -8.78
C ALA A 22 -15.16 1.43 -9.00
N GLY A 23 -15.78 0.67 -8.09
CA GLY A 23 -16.00 -0.77 -8.20
C GLY A 23 -14.85 -1.65 -7.71
N ALA A 24 -13.85 -1.08 -7.01
CA ALA A 24 -12.81 -1.88 -6.40
C ALA A 24 -13.34 -2.62 -5.15
N ARG A 25 -12.95 -3.89 -4.98
CA ARG A 25 -13.11 -4.59 -3.71
C ARG A 25 -11.96 -4.15 -2.81
N VAL A 26 -12.25 -3.38 -1.77
CA VAL A 26 -11.23 -2.83 -0.87
C VAL A 26 -11.32 -3.48 0.50
N GLU A 27 -10.24 -4.14 0.92
CA GLU A 27 -10.07 -4.69 2.26
C GLU A 27 -9.05 -3.83 3.02
N ASN A 28 -9.53 -3.17 4.08
CA ASN A 28 -8.70 -2.37 4.96
C ASN A 28 -8.23 -3.23 6.13
N LEU A 29 -6.95 -3.57 6.16
CA LEU A 29 -6.35 -4.36 7.23
C LEU A 29 -6.06 -3.44 8.44
N PRO A 30 -6.08 -3.97 9.68
CA PRO A 30 -6.04 -3.13 10.87
C PRO A 30 -4.77 -2.30 10.98
N SER A 31 -4.88 -0.97 11.09
CA SER A 31 -3.76 -0.09 11.43
C SER A 31 -4.17 1.00 12.41
N ALA A 32 -3.26 1.39 13.32
CA ALA A 32 -3.47 2.48 14.27
C ALA A 32 -3.36 3.87 13.62
N ARG A 33 -2.62 3.98 12.52
CA ARG A 33 -2.33 5.25 11.85
C ARG A 33 -2.48 5.12 10.34
N THR A 34 -2.78 6.24 9.71
CA THR A 34 -2.78 6.39 8.26
C THR A 34 -1.48 7.05 7.84
N ALA A 35 -0.84 6.53 6.79
CA ALA A 35 0.35 7.16 6.23
C ALA A 35 -0.01 8.56 5.70
N CYS A 36 0.77 9.57 6.07
CA CYS A 36 0.47 10.96 5.75
C CYS A 36 1.73 11.68 5.25
N PHE A 37 1.66 12.15 4.01
CA PHE A 37 2.68 12.98 3.39
C PHE A 37 2.19 14.41 3.25
N VAL A 38 3.02 15.37 3.64
CA VAL A 38 2.77 16.79 3.39
C VAL A 38 3.69 17.24 2.26
N ASN A 39 3.11 17.84 1.23
CA ASN A 39 3.84 18.37 0.09
C ASN A 39 3.79 19.90 0.13
N ALA A 40 4.95 20.55 0.22
CA ALA A 40 5.11 21.97 -0.02
C ALA A 40 5.61 22.18 -1.45
N GLN A 41 4.89 22.97 -2.24
CA GLN A 41 5.29 23.28 -3.61
C GLN A 41 6.32 24.42 -3.61
N GLY A 42 7.42 24.23 -4.33
CA GLY A 42 8.41 25.28 -4.59
C GLY A 42 8.00 26.19 -5.76
N PRO A 43 8.82 27.19 -6.11
CA PRO A 43 8.58 28.09 -7.25
C PRO A 43 8.41 27.35 -8.59
N GLY A 44 9.00 26.15 -8.73
CA GLY A 44 8.83 25.28 -9.90
C GLY A 44 7.55 24.44 -9.91
N GLY A 45 6.65 24.61 -8.95
CA GLY A 45 5.40 23.85 -8.85
C GLY A 45 5.60 22.45 -8.28
N ILE A 46 4.93 21.44 -8.84
CA ILE A 46 4.93 20.07 -8.32
C ILE A 46 6.27 19.34 -8.48
N ASP A 47 7.06 19.76 -9.48
CA ASP A 47 8.38 19.19 -9.77
C ASP A 47 9.43 19.64 -8.76
N ASP A 48 9.20 20.80 -8.13
CA ASP A 48 10.06 21.39 -7.10
C ASP A 48 9.43 21.23 -5.70
N ARG A 49 8.68 20.13 -5.49
CA ARG A 49 8.03 19.91 -4.19
C ARG A 49 9.02 19.37 -3.16
N VAL A 50 8.91 19.89 -1.95
CA VAL A 50 9.47 19.26 -0.75
C VAL A 50 8.38 18.41 -0.12
N GLN A 51 8.64 17.11 0.03
CA GLN A 51 7.70 16.19 0.66
C GLN A 51 8.23 15.73 2.01
N GLU A 52 7.41 15.91 3.05
CA GLU A 52 7.69 15.48 4.41
C GLU A 52 6.75 14.34 4.80
N MET A 53 7.30 13.29 5.43
CA MET A 53 6.50 12.25 6.05
C MET A 53 6.06 12.68 7.45
N ARG A 54 4.74 12.80 7.68
CA ARG A 54 4.17 13.18 8.98
C ARG A 54 3.72 11.99 9.81
N ALA A 55 3.30 10.90 9.18
CA ALA A 55 2.87 9.69 9.87
C ALA A 55 3.06 8.47 8.99
N GLU A 56 3.47 7.36 9.58
CA GLU A 56 3.56 6.06 8.90
C GLU A 56 2.39 5.17 9.33
N ALA A 57 1.80 4.46 8.37
CA ALA A 57 0.89 3.36 8.67
C ALA A 57 1.67 2.20 9.29
N ASP A 58 0.97 1.28 9.95
CA ASP A 58 1.64 0.07 10.42
C ASP A 58 2.03 -0.82 9.24
N PRO A 59 3.20 -1.48 9.28
CA PRO A 59 3.64 -2.35 8.20
C PRO A 59 2.65 -3.49 7.96
N PHE A 60 2.63 -4.02 6.75
CA PHE A 60 1.90 -5.24 6.46
C PHE A 60 2.56 -6.43 7.18
N GLY A 61 1.74 -7.43 7.54
CA GLY A 61 2.19 -8.59 8.29
C GLY A 61 1.25 -9.77 8.12
N ALA A 62 1.10 -10.59 9.17
CA ALA A 62 0.32 -11.84 9.10
C ALA A 62 -1.13 -11.66 8.62
N ALA A 63 -1.76 -10.54 8.94
CA ALA A 63 -3.12 -10.22 8.47
C ALA A 63 -3.21 -10.16 6.94
N LEU A 64 -2.15 -9.70 6.25
CA LEU A 64 -2.10 -9.68 4.79
C LEU A 64 -2.10 -11.10 4.22
N LEU A 65 -1.33 -12.01 4.83
CA LEU A 65 -1.28 -13.42 4.41
C LEU A 65 -2.64 -14.10 4.57
N GLN A 66 -3.39 -13.77 5.63
CA GLN A 66 -4.75 -14.28 5.82
C GLN A 66 -5.71 -13.71 4.77
N ALA A 67 -5.63 -12.40 4.49
CA ALA A 67 -6.48 -11.73 3.51
C ALA A 67 -6.30 -12.25 2.08
N VAL A 68 -5.10 -12.70 1.72
CA VAL A 68 -4.83 -13.28 0.40
C VAL A 68 -5.25 -14.75 0.28
N GLN A 69 -5.55 -15.44 1.38
CA GLN A 69 -5.98 -16.84 1.33
C GLN A 69 -7.30 -16.99 0.57
N GLY A 70 -7.33 -17.92 -0.39
CA GLY A 70 -8.51 -18.20 -1.20
C GLY A 70 -8.78 -17.19 -2.31
N LEU A 71 -7.93 -16.18 -2.48
CA LEU A 71 -7.97 -15.32 -3.66
C LEU A 71 -7.32 -16.05 -4.85
N SER A 72 -7.79 -15.72 -6.05
CA SER A 72 -7.13 -16.04 -7.31
C SER A 72 -6.94 -14.75 -8.10
N CYS A 73 -5.79 -14.62 -8.78
CA CYS A 73 -5.49 -13.47 -9.62
C CYS A 73 -4.47 -13.83 -10.69
N ASP A 74 -4.48 -13.07 -11.78
CA ASP A 74 -3.50 -13.18 -12.86
C ASP A 74 -2.26 -12.31 -12.61
N ALA A 75 -2.36 -11.31 -11.72
CA ALA A 75 -1.27 -10.43 -11.34
C ALA A 75 -1.39 -9.96 -9.89
N VAL A 76 -0.23 -9.81 -9.23
CA VAL A 76 -0.07 -9.21 -7.91
C VAL A 76 0.81 -7.98 -8.08
N TYR A 77 0.32 -6.82 -7.62
CA TYR A 77 1.06 -5.56 -7.62
C TYR A 77 1.44 -5.18 -6.18
N PHE A 78 2.74 -5.02 -5.95
CA PHE A 78 3.32 -4.59 -4.68
C PHE A 78 3.65 -3.10 -4.79
N GLY A 79 2.80 -2.25 -4.21
CA GLY A 79 2.89 -0.78 -4.28
C GLY A 79 3.24 -0.14 -2.94
N SER A 80 4.34 -0.55 -2.28
CA SER A 80 4.75 0.09 -1.02
C SER A 80 5.20 1.53 -1.27
N LEU A 81 4.76 2.44 -0.41
CA LEU A 81 5.16 3.85 -0.45
C LEU A 81 6.44 4.10 0.36
N LEU A 82 6.70 3.25 1.35
CA LEU A 82 7.84 3.31 2.25
C LEU A 82 8.61 2.00 2.28
N ALA A 83 9.91 2.11 2.54
CA ALA A 83 10.79 0.95 2.69
C ALA A 83 10.33 -0.01 3.82
N GLY A 84 9.59 0.50 4.81
CA GLY A 84 9.08 -0.28 5.94
C GLY A 84 7.72 -0.93 5.70
N ASP A 85 6.99 -0.63 4.62
CA ASP A 85 5.60 -1.10 4.46
C ASP A 85 5.52 -2.63 4.25
N LEU A 86 6.43 -3.17 3.44
CA LEU A 86 6.48 -4.56 3.02
C LEU A 86 7.91 -5.07 3.14
N ASP A 87 8.14 -6.06 4.01
CA ASP A 87 9.42 -6.76 4.06
C ASP A 87 9.55 -7.80 2.92
N ALA A 88 10.79 -8.15 2.59
CA ALA A 88 11.10 -9.09 1.53
C ALA A 88 10.52 -10.51 1.77
N ALA A 89 10.48 -10.95 3.02
CA ALA A 89 9.95 -12.28 3.36
C ALA A 89 8.44 -12.35 3.12
N LEU A 90 7.70 -11.29 3.44
CA LEU A 90 6.27 -11.18 3.19
C LEU A 90 5.96 -11.13 1.69
N ILE A 91 6.75 -10.39 0.91
CA ILE A 91 6.63 -10.36 -0.56
C ILE A 91 6.79 -11.76 -1.14
N LEU A 92 7.83 -12.49 -0.72
CA LEU A 92 8.09 -13.87 -1.16
C LEU A 92 6.92 -14.80 -0.80
N ARG A 93 6.43 -14.74 0.45
CA ARG A 93 5.31 -15.56 0.90
C ARG A 93 4.02 -15.27 0.12
N ILE A 94 3.75 -14.02 -0.21
CA ILE A 94 2.59 -13.66 -1.06
C ILE A 94 2.81 -14.18 -2.48
N ALA A 95 4.01 -14.04 -3.04
CA ALA A 95 4.32 -14.56 -4.36
C ALA A 95 4.14 -16.09 -4.44
N GLU A 96 4.45 -16.82 -3.37
CA GLU A 96 4.21 -18.27 -3.22
C GLU A 96 2.72 -18.62 -3.17
N CYS A 97 1.87 -17.77 -2.58
CA CYS A 97 0.41 -17.95 -2.60
C CYS A 97 -0.18 -17.85 -4.01
N PHE A 98 0.50 -17.14 -4.92
CA PHE A 98 0.05 -16.92 -6.30
C PHE A 98 1.11 -17.39 -7.32
N PRO A 99 1.40 -18.70 -7.40
CA PRO A 99 2.55 -19.19 -8.15
C PRO A 99 2.48 -18.85 -9.65
N ARG A 100 1.28 -18.76 -10.23
CA ARG A 100 1.04 -18.46 -11.65
C ARG A 100 0.82 -16.98 -11.96
N ALA A 101 0.58 -16.13 -10.95
CA ALA A 101 0.34 -14.72 -11.20
C ALA A 101 1.61 -14.00 -11.66
N ILE A 102 1.48 -12.94 -12.45
CA ILE A 102 2.56 -12.00 -12.73
C ILE A 102 2.84 -11.20 -11.45
N LYS A 103 4.12 -10.96 -11.14
CA LYS A 103 4.54 -10.17 -9.98
C LYS A 103 5.03 -8.82 -10.47
N LEU A 104 4.32 -7.76 -10.11
CA LEU A 104 4.66 -6.38 -10.44
C LEU A 104 5.14 -5.70 -9.16
N PHE A 105 6.37 -5.20 -9.17
CA PHE A 105 6.99 -4.59 -8.00
C PHE A 105 7.26 -3.12 -8.26
N ASP A 106 6.58 -2.26 -7.49
CA ASP A 106 6.91 -0.85 -7.43
C ASP A 106 8.04 -0.64 -6.42
N ALA A 107 9.22 -0.32 -6.93
CA ALA A 107 10.40 -0.15 -6.10
C ALA A 107 10.48 1.23 -5.44
N GLN A 108 9.49 2.12 -5.62
CA GLN A 108 9.54 3.48 -5.06
C GLN A 108 9.73 3.49 -3.54
N GLY A 109 8.96 2.69 -2.79
CA GLY A 109 9.09 2.61 -1.33
C GLY A 109 10.47 2.12 -0.88
N PRO A 110 10.92 0.92 -1.30
CA PRO A 110 12.23 0.38 -0.96
C PRO A 110 13.42 1.25 -1.39
N LEU A 111 13.30 1.96 -2.51
CA LEU A 111 14.36 2.83 -3.04
C LEU A 111 14.27 4.27 -2.54
N ARG A 112 13.33 4.58 -1.63
CA ARG A 112 13.23 5.91 -1.03
C ARG A 112 14.46 6.13 -0.13
N VAL A 113 15.46 6.81 -0.67
CA VAL A 113 16.63 7.27 0.07
C VAL A 113 16.17 8.31 1.10
N ARG A 114 16.54 8.10 2.37
CA ARG A 114 16.26 9.06 3.46
C ARG A 114 17.25 10.21 3.42
#